data_AF-A0A944VTM2-F1
#
_entry.id   AF-A0A944VTM2-F1
#
_cell.length_a   1.000
_cell.length_b   1.000
_cell.length_c   1.000
_cell.angle_alpha   90.00
_cell.angle_beta   90.00
_cell.angle_gamma   90.00
#
_symmetry.space_group_name_H-M   'P 1'
#
loop_
_entity.id
_entity.type
_entity.pdbx_description
1 polymer ?
#
loop_
_entity_poly.entity_id
_entity_poly.type
_entity_poly.pdbx_seq_one_letter_code
_entity_poly.pdbx_strand_id
1 'polypeptide(L)'
;MAKEKVKIFISDLHVGDGGPADDFTPEKEVTFVKILNELSSSYGKGSELIMLGDIFDLIEQKEELPGKPIAPEKAIKNSIIKHHAFVTALRNWLVKGNKVFYITGNHDHALRRANVVKVFADSLLTKTKKTDKNIPWGSFVVDDWYASNTYKIYAEHGNRFDVTNNHGGLDECFGDKLVRKVLRPLEAAELQDEYKTDKTWMPPAGWPGKNMFSVLDNMRPRENIMDFIDHLVEKKFIKDTFVDNFKNRVVDLYKEHPDPNWITSMIAHKKFLRFLITDKTFKNQLKEGYKPYRKNANMFVTPKGLHLRDLSFKPDYVVMGHTHFLDKYKIGKEGLYLNLSSWLDTICVKIKKDKMAFEVDKNCPFLVFSKKNNRVKYQLYNSSLQHKIKFPVTEEPVEDDDPYDVTDPLFT
;
A
#
# COMPACT_ATOMS: atom_id res chain seq x y z
N MET A 1 -27.70 6.37 -26.28
CA MET A 1 -27.77 5.34 -25.22
C MET A 1 -27.10 5.88 -23.96
N ALA A 2 -27.61 5.58 -22.76
CA ALA A 2 -26.94 5.97 -21.52
C ALA A 2 -25.60 5.24 -21.40
N LYS A 3 -24.52 5.95 -21.01
CA LYS A 3 -23.21 5.35 -20.77
C LYS A 3 -23.26 4.40 -19.56
N GLU A 4 -22.48 3.32 -19.62
CA GLU A 4 -22.38 2.32 -18.55
C GLU A 4 -21.80 2.93 -17.27
N LYS A 5 -22.28 2.48 -16.10
CA LYS A 5 -21.73 2.86 -14.78
C LYS A 5 -20.77 1.76 -14.30
N VAL A 6 -19.68 2.18 -13.68
CA VAL A 6 -18.61 1.26 -13.25
C VAL A 6 -18.15 1.53 -11.82
N LYS A 7 -17.44 0.55 -11.25
CA LYS A 7 -16.64 0.71 -10.02
C LYS A 7 -15.17 0.68 -10.42
N ILE A 8 -14.41 1.69 -10.05
CA ILE A 8 -12.99 1.82 -10.37
C ILE A 8 -12.21 1.75 -9.07
N PHE A 9 -11.20 0.90 -9.00
CA PHE A 9 -10.33 0.78 -7.83
C PHE A 9 -8.91 1.21 -8.17
N ILE A 10 -8.34 2.04 -7.30
CA ILE A 10 -6.95 2.53 -7.34
C ILE A 10 -6.43 2.46 -5.90
N SER A 11 -5.14 2.15 -5.71
CA SER A 11 -4.53 2.01 -4.37
C SER A 11 -3.09 2.50 -4.38
N ASP A 12 -2.56 2.76 -3.17
CA ASP A 12 -1.13 2.92 -2.91
C ASP A 12 -0.48 3.97 -3.84
N LEU A 13 -1.07 5.18 -3.83
CA LEU A 13 -0.57 6.33 -4.59
C LEU A 13 0.58 7.05 -3.89
N HIS A 14 0.61 7.03 -2.55
CA HIS A 14 1.59 7.72 -1.71
C HIS A 14 1.77 9.20 -2.06
N VAL A 15 0.67 9.94 -2.13
CA VAL A 15 0.66 11.39 -2.39
C VAL A 15 1.27 12.14 -1.20
N GLY A 16 2.53 12.58 -1.33
CA GLY A 16 3.30 13.29 -0.31
C GLY A 16 3.25 14.82 -0.44
N ASP A 17 4.24 15.50 0.13
CA ASP A 17 4.37 16.98 0.18
C ASP A 17 5.22 17.58 -0.94
N GLY A 18 5.66 16.77 -1.91
CA GLY A 18 6.61 17.12 -2.95
C GLY A 18 8.07 17.03 -2.51
N GLY A 19 8.31 16.55 -1.29
CA GLY A 19 9.63 16.31 -0.74
C GLY A 19 10.32 15.08 -1.34
N PRO A 20 11.52 14.74 -0.85
CA PRO A 20 12.29 13.61 -1.36
C PRO A 20 11.64 12.23 -1.23
N ALA A 21 10.75 12.05 -0.26
CA ALA A 21 10.01 10.81 0.01
C ALA A 21 8.59 10.82 -0.61
N ASP A 22 8.29 11.80 -1.47
CA ASP A 22 7.02 11.82 -2.20
C ASP A 22 7.15 10.99 -3.47
N ASP A 23 6.63 9.76 -3.42
CA ASP A 23 6.65 8.83 -4.55
C ASP A 23 5.61 9.16 -5.62
N PHE A 24 4.66 10.06 -5.35
CA PHE A 24 3.68 10.54 -6.32
C PHE A 24 4.29 11.65 -7.18
N THR A 25 5.17 11.25 -8.09
CA THR A 25 5.91 12.20 -8.95
C THR A 25 4.98 13.01 -9.86
N PRO A 26 5.45 14.17 -10.40
CA PRO A 26 4.66 14.96 -11.36
C PRO A 26 4.15 14.13 -12.56
N GLU A 27 4.92 13.16 -13.02
CA GLU A 27 4.53 12.25 -14.11
C GLU A 27 3.36 11.35 -13.70
N LYS A 28 3.36 10.85 -12.46
CA LYS A 28 2.25 10.06 -11.90
C LYS A 28 1.02 10.92 -11.67
N GLU A 29 1.16 12.16 -11.22
CA GLU A 29 0.04 13.10 -11.10
C GLU A 29 -0.62 13.36 -12.47
N VAL A 30 0.17 13.64 -13.51
CA VAL A 30 -0.33 13.81 -14.88
C VAL A 30 -1.04 12.54 -15.36
N THR A 31 -0.48 11.36 -15.06
CA THR A 31 -1.07 10.07 -15.42
C THR A 31 -2.40 9.84 -14.71
N PHE A 32 -2.50 10.16 -13.42
CA PHE A 32 -3.74 10.08 -12.65
C PHE A 32 -4.83 11.00 -13.24
N VAL A 33 -4.49 12.26 -13.49
CA VAL A 33 -5.42 13.24 -14.09
C VAL A 33 -5.92 12.74 -15.45
N LYS A 34 -5.03 12.20 -16.28
CA LYS A 34 -5.38 11.61 -17.57
C LYS A 34 -6.36 10.44 -17.41
N ILE A 35 -6.06 9.49 -16.51
CA ILE A 35 -6.93 8.34 -16.22
C ILE A 35 -8.33 8.79 -15.80
N LEU A 36 -8.45 9.74 -14.84
CA LEU A 36 -9.76 10.22 -14.40
C LEU A 36 -10.55 10.92 -15.51
N ASN A 37 -9.86 11.67 -16.38
CA ASN A 37 -10.49 12.33 -17.53
C ASN A 37 -11.00 11.33 -18.57
N GLU A 38 -10.21 10.30 -18.88
CA GLU A 38 -10.62 9.19 -19.75
C GLU A 38 -11.84 8.46 -19.16
N LEU A 39 -11.75 8.01 -17.90
CA LEU A 39 -12.82 7.30 -17.20
C LEU A 39 -14.12 8.11 -17.16
N SER A 40 -14.03 9.41 -16.85
CA SER A 40 -15.17 10.31 -16.83
C SER A 40 -15.83 10.50 -18.20
N SER A 41 -15.05 10.36 -19.26
CA SER A 41 -15.51 10.52 -20.64
C SER A 41 -16.07 9.21 -21.18
N SER A 42 -15.57 8.07 -20.73
CA SER A 42 -16.01 6.74 -21.15
C SER A 42 -17.27 6.24 -20.43
N TYR A 43 -17.41 6.57 -19.14
CA TYR A 43 -18.47 6.03 -18.29
C TYR A 43 -19.53 7.05 -17.89
N GLY A 44 -20.68 6.54 -17.45
CA GLY A 44 -21.86 7.32 -17.10
C GLY A 44 -21.83 7.87 -15.67
N LYS A 45 -22.67 8.89 -15.44
CA LYS A 45 -22.93 9.49 -14.13
C LYS A 45 -23.30 8.44 -13.09
N GLY A 46 -22.74 8.57 -11.89
CA GLY A 46 -22.94 7.64 -10.78
C GLY A 46 -21.98 6.45 -10.82
N SER A 47 -20.90 6.55 -11.60
CA SER A 47 -19.74 5.67 -11.42
C SER A 47 -19.04 5.99 -10.10
N GLU A 48 -18.31 5.02 -9.56
CA GLU A 48 -17.64 5.15 -8.26
C GLU A 48 -16.14 4.94 -8.43
N LEU A 49 -15.36 5.86 -7.89
CA LEU A 49 -13.92 5.72 -7.71
C LEU A 49 -13.69 5.29 -6.25
N ILE A 50 -13.07 4.14 -6.06
CA ILE A 50 -12.71 3.56 -4.78
C ILE A 50 -11.19 3.70 -4.67
N MET A 51 -10.75 4.59 -3.78
CA MET A 51 -9.35 4.79 -3.46
C MET A 51 -9.02 3.93 -2.25
N LEU A 52 -8.23 2.86 -2.43
CA LEU A 52 -8.17 1.67 -1.57
C LEU A 52 -7.00 1.69 -0.56
N GLY A 53 -6.80 2.82 0.13
CA GLY A 53 -5.75 2.99 1.11
C GLY A 53 -4.39 3.39 0.52
N ASP A 54 -3.54 3.91 1.40
CA ASP A 54 -2.20 4.45 1.10
C ASP A 54 -2.22 5.43 -0.07
N ILE A 55 -3.25 6.27 -0.11
CA ILE A 55 -3.44 7.28 -1.15
C ILE A 55 -2.62 8.51 -0.81
N PHE A 56 -2.63 8.95 0.44
CA PHE A 56 -1.73 9.97 0.93
C PHE A 56 -0.59 9.33 1.72
N ASP A 57 0.60 9.90 1.59
CA ASP A 57 1.68 9.59 2.53
C ASP A 57 1.73 10.65 3.62
N LEU A 58 1.02 10.41 4.73
CA LEU A 58 1.01 11.32 5.87
C LEU A 58 2.15 10.99 6.86
N ILE A 59 2.80 9.84 6.68
CA ILE A 59 3.78 9.31 7.63
C ILE A 59 5.20 9.73 7.24
N GLU A 60 5.51 9.83 5.97
CA GLU A 60 6.87 10.06 5.49
C GLU A 60 7.22 11.53 5.23
N GLN A 61 6.24 12.43 5.41
CA GLN A 61 6.50 13.87 5.29
C GLN A 61 7.54 14.36 6.31
N LYS A 62 8.21 15.46 5.96
CA LYS A 62 9.29 16.00 6.78
C LYS A 62 8.76 16.41 8.16
N GLU A 63 9.46 15.98 9.20
CA GLU A 63 9.15 16.33 10.58
C GLU A 63 9.19 17.86 10.81
N GLU A 64 8.39 18.35 11.76
CA GLU A 64 8.40 19.77 12.11
C GLU A 64 9.66 20.15 12.89
N LEU A 65 10.12 19.24 13.74
CA LEU A 65 11.33 19.28 14.53
C LEU A 65 11.89 17.85 14.60
N PRO A 66 13.21 17.65 14.82
CA PRO A 66 13.78 16.32 14.96
C PRO A 66 13.03 15.47 16.00
N GLY A 67 12.57 14.29 15.60
CA GLY A 67 11.79 13.36 16.42
C GLY A 67 10.35 13.77 16.68
N LYS A 68 9.84 14.83 16.02
CA LYS A 68 8.46 15.30 16.15
C LYS A 68 7.73 15.23 14.80
N PRO A 69 6.89 14.20 14.59
CA PRO A 69 6.09 14.05 13.39
C PRO A 69 5.24 15.29 13.12
N ILE A 70 5.02 15.57 11.83
CA ILE A 70 4.09 16.59 11.40
C ILE A 70 2.66 16.24 11.84
N ALA A 71 1.89 17.24 12.28
CA ALA A 71 0.49 17.04 12.61
C ALA A 71 -0.28 16.57 11.35
N PRO A 72 -1.11 15.51 11.42
CA PRO A 72 -1.77 14.95 10.25
C PRO A 72 -2.59 15.95 9.42
N GLU A 73 -3.25 16.92 10.05
CA GLU A 73 -3.99 17.99 9.37
C GLU A 73 -3.09 18.88 8.51
N LYS A 74 -1.84 19.10 8.97
CA LYS A 74 -0.84 19.85 8.22
C LYS A 74 -0.23 18.99 7.12
N ALA A 75 0.03 17.72 7.40
CA ALA A 75 0.56 16.78 6.41
C ALA A 75 -0.37 16.65 5.19
N ILE A 76 -1.66 16.39 5.43
CA ILE A 76 -2.63 16.29 4.34
C ILE A 76 -2.81 17.61 3.60
N LYS A 77 -2.75 18.74 4.31
CA LYS A 77 -2.81 20.07 3.70
C LYS A 77 -1.62 20.32 2.78
N ASN A 78 -0.42 19.92 3.18
CA ASN A 78 0.77 20.03 2.35
C ASN A 78 0.61 19.21 1.07
N SER A 79 0.15 17.95 1.18
CA SER A 79 -0.12 17.10 0.02
C SER A 79 -1.15 17.71 -0.94
N ILE A 80 -2.26 18.24 -0.41
CA ILE A 80 -3.31 18.91 -1.20
C ILE A 80 -2.77 20.15 -1.93
N ILE A 81 -1.96 20.97 -1.25
CA ILE A 81 -1.38 22.17 -1.85
C ILE A 81 -0.40 21.79 -2.96
N LYS A 82 0.44 20.78 -2.69
CA LYS A 82 1.44 20.32 -3.65
C LYS A 82 0.78 19.73 -4.89
N HIS A 83 -0.15 18.81 -4.69
CA HIS A 83 -0.81 18.02 -5.72
C HIS A 83 -2.23 18.55 -6.00
N HIS A 84 -2.32 19.85 -6.25
CA HIS A 84 -3.60 20.52 -6.51
C HIS A 84 -4.29 19.98 -7.77
N ALA A 85 -3.55 19.45 -8.75
CA ALA A 85 -4.13 18.89 -9.97
C ALA A 85 -4.82 17.55 -9.70
N PHE A 86 -4.24 16.71 -8.84
CA PHE A 86 -4.89 15.51 -8.28
C PHE A 86 -6.23 15.85 -7.62
N VAL A 87 -6.25 16.82 -6.71
CA VAL A 87 -7.48 17.24 -6.00
C VAL A 87 -8.51 17.83 -6.98
N THR A 88 -8.06 18.62 -7.95
CA THR A 88 -8.91 19.18 -9.00
C THR A 88 -9.55 18.09 -9.86
N ALA A 89 -8.82 17.04 -10.21
CA ALA A 89 -9.36 15.90 -10.96
C ALA A 89 -10.44 15.14 -10.17
N LEU A 90 -10.23 14.92 -8.87
CA LEU A 90 -11.25 14.34 -7.98
C LEU A 90 -12.50 15.21 -7.89
N ARG A 91 -12.34 16.52 -7.76
CA ARG A 91 -13.48 17.46 -7.76
C ARG A 91 -14.25 17.41 -9.08
N ASN A 92 -13.55 17.41 -10.21
CA ASN A 92 -14.18 17.31 -11.53
C ASN A 92 -14.94 15.99 -11.71
N TRP A 93 -14.43 14.89 -11.14
CA TRP A 93 -15.14 13.61 -11.07
C TRP A 93 -16.46 13.73 -10.30
N LEU A 94 -16.42 14.34 -9.11
CA LEU A 94 -17.60 14.54 -8.27
C LEU A 94 -18.65 15.47 -8.92
N VAL A 95 -18.24 16.57 -9.56
CA VAL A 95 -19.14 17.51 -10.25
C VAL A 95 -19.91 16.85 -11.39
N LYS A 96 -19.34 15.82 -12.04
CA LYS A 96 -20.04 15.01 -13.05
C LYS A 96 -21.11 14.08 -12.46
N GLY A 97 -21.28 14.09 -11.14
CA GLY A 97 -22.25 13.29 -10.39
C GLY A 97 -21.79 11.85 -10.15
N ASN A 98 -20.48 11.62 -10.19
CA ASN A 98 -19.86 10.38 -9.74
C ASN A 98 -19.54 10.46 -8.25
N LYS A 99 -19.06 9.35 -7.68
CA LYS A 99 -18.72 9.27 -6.25
C LYS A 99 -17.27 8.88 -6.03
N VAL A 100 -16.74 9.24 -4.87
CA VAL A 100 -15.44 8.83 -4.35
C VAL A 100 -15.66 8.14 -3.01
N PHE A 101 -15.17 6.91 -2.90
CA PHE A 101 -15.05 6.18 -1.64
C PHE A 101 -13.56 6.12 -1.32
N TYR A 102 -13.17 6.70 -0.20
CA TYR A 102 -11.82 6.68 0.31
C TYR A 102 -11.75 5.63 1.41
N ILE A 103 -10.93 4.61 1.20
CA ILE A 103 -10.62 3.62 2.21
C ILE A 103 -9.25 3.97 2.78
N THR A 104 -9.10 3.97 4.10
CA THR A 104 -7.80 4.25 4.74
C THR A 104 -6.88 3.02 4.72
N GLY A 105 -5.59 3.25 4.50
CA GLY A 105 -4.50 2.29 4.70
C GLY A 105 -3.63 2.66 5.91
N ASN A 106 -2.40 2.13 5.97
CA ASN A 106 -1.47 2.44 7.04
C ASN A 106 -0.86 3.85 6.90
N HIS A 107 -0.49 4.30 5.70
CA HIS A 107 0.18 5.60 5.48
C HIS A 107 -0.75 6.81 5.65
N ASP A 108 -2.06 6.59 5.59
CA ASP A 108 -3.08 7.62 5.72
C ASP A 108 -4.14 7.30 6.79
N HIS A 109 -3.83 6.40 7.72
CA HIS A 109 -4.73 6.00 8.82
C HIS A 109 -5.33 7.18 9.59
N ALA A 110 -4.59 8.29 9.69
CA ALA A 110 -5.07 9.51 10.33
C ALA A 110 -6.35 10.10 9.69
N LEU A 111 -6.70 9.72 8.46
CA LEU A 111 -7.98 10.04 7.82
C LEU A 111 -9.20 9.33 8.44
N ARG A 112 -9.02 8.53 9.50
CA ARG A 112 -10.14 8.12 10.38
C ARG A 112 -10.57 9.23 11.33
N ARG A 113 -9.75 10.28 11.49
CA ARG A 113 -10.02 11.41 12.41
C ARG A 113 -10.81 12.51 11.69
N ALA A 114 -11.92 12.93 12.29
CA ALA A 114 -12.86 13.88 11.68
C ALA A 114 -12.22 15.23 11.27
N ASN A 115 -11.26 15.73 12.06
CA ASN A 115 -10.49 16.93 11.77
C ASN A 115 -9.62 16.79 10.51
N VAL A 116 -8.98 15.64 10.29
CA VAL A 116 -8.16 15.36 9.10
C VAL A 116 -9.05 15.19 7.86
N VAL A 117 -10.12 14.40 7.99
CA VAL A 117 -11.14 14.25 6.93
C VAL A 117 -11.70 15.60 6.51
N LYS A 118 -11.96 16.49 7.48
CA LYS A 118 -12.47 17.82 7.20
C LYS A 118 -11.52 18.64 6.32
N VAL A 119 -10.20 18.56 6.53
CA VAL A 119 -9.23 19.27 5.68
C VAL A 119 -9.34 18.80 4.23
N PHE A 120 -9.39 17.48 4.00
CA PHE A 120 -9.51 16.93 2.66
C PHE A 120 -10.88 17.20 2.03
N ALA A 121 -11.95 16.96 2.78
CA ALA A 121 -13.31 17.23 2.36
C ALA A 121 -13.52 18.71 2.01
N ASP A 122 -12.97 19.66 2.76
CA ASP A 122 -13.07 21.08 2.44
C ASP A 122 -12.37 21.43 1.12
N SER A 123 -11.30 20.72 0.77
CA SER A 123 -10.59 20.91 -0.51
C SER A 123 -11.38 20.33 -1.70
N LEU A 124 -12.13 19.24 -1.50
CA LEU A 124 -12.95 18.60 -2.52
C LEU A 124 -14.33 19.25 -2.68
N LEU A 125 -14.95 19.61 -1.56
CA LEU A 125 -16.36 19.96 -1.43
C LEU A 125 -16.58 21.45 -1.16
N THR A 126 -15.58 22.30 -1.45
CA THR A 126 -15.55 23.73 -1.09
C THR A 126 -16.95 24.35 -1.01
N LYS A 127 -17.35 24.79 0.19
CA LYS A 127 -18.52 25.66 0.38
C LYS A 127 -18.25 27.01 -0.29
N THR A 128 -18.29 27.08 -1.62
CA THR A 128 -18.39 28.37 -2.28
C THR A 128 -19.80 28.87 -2.02
N LYS A 129 -19.89 29.84 -1.12
CA LYS A 129 -21.05 30.73 -1.01
C LYS A 129 -21.45 31.11 -2.45
N LYS A 130 -22.56 30.53 -2.93
CA LYS A 130 -23.25 30.75 -4.21
C LYS A 130 -22.86 29.97 -5.49
N THR A 131 -21.87 29.07 -5.56
CA THR A 131 -21.56 28.41 -6.88
C THR A 131 -21.51 26.89 -6.96
N ASP A 132 -21.32 26.11 -5.88
CA ASP A 132 -21.29 24.63 -5.99
C ASP A 132 -22.51 23.93 -5.37
N LYS A 133 -23.70 24.21 -5.91
CA LYS A 133 -24.93 23.45 -5.61
C LYS A 133 -24.93 22.01 -6.18
N ASN A 134 -23.83 21.55 -6.78
CA ASN A 134 -23.83 20.41 -7.71
C ASN A 134 -23.18 19.11 -7.20
N ILE A 135 -22.48 19.10 -6.06
CA ILE A 135 -21.96 17.86 -5.46
C ILE A 135 -22.90 17.41 -4.35
N PRO A 136 -23.70 16.34 -4.55
CA PRO A 136 -24.62 15.86 -3.52
C PRO A 136 -23.89 15.38 -2.26
N TRP A 137 -24.52 15.56 -1.10
CA TRP A 137 -24.09 14.91 0.13
C TRP A 137 -23.95 13.39 -0.07
N GLY A 138 -22.92 12.77 0.52
CA GLY A 138 -22.62 11.35 0.34
C GLY A 138 -21.95 10.99 -1.00
N SER A 139 -21.51 11.97 -1.79
CA SER A 139 -20.68 11.71 -2.99
C SER A 139 -19.21 11.48 -2.65
N PHE A 140 -18.78 11.86 -1.45
CA PHE A 140 -17.48 11.55 -0.87
C PHE A 140 -17.68 10.87 0.48
N VAL A 141 -17.05 9.73 0.68
CA VAL A 141 -17.13 8.92 1.91
C VAL A 141 -15.71 8.48 2.27
N VAL A 142 -15.38 8.52 3.56
CA VAL A 142 -14.16 7.93 4.12
C VAL A 142 -14.59 6.79 5.05
N ASP A 143 -13.99 5.61 4.88
CA ASP A 143 -14.34 4.40 5.63
C ASP A 143 -13.12 3.45 5.74
N ASP A 144 -13.26 2.36 6.48
CA ASP A 144 -12.22 1.32 6.61
C ASP A 144 -12.36 0.22 5.53
N TRP A 145 -13.53 0.13 4.89
CA TRP A 145 -13.80 -0.85 3.84
C TRP A 145 -14.92 -0.39 2.90
N TYR A 146 -15.01 -1.04 1.75
CA TYR A 146 -16.06 -0.85 0.75
C TYR A 146 -16.79 -2.17 0.49
N ALA A 147 -18.11 -2.13 0.34
CA ALA A 147 -18.87 -3.27 -0.12
C ALA A 147 -19.96 -2.90 -1.13
N SER A 148 -20.19 -3.82 -2.07
CA SER A 148 -21.25 -3.68 -3.06
C SER A 148 -21.99 -5.00 -3.24
N ASN A 149 -23.19 -5.11 -2.69
CA ASN A 149 -24.05 -6.28 -2.88
C ASN A 149 -24.40 -6.48 -4.37
N THR A 150 -24.61 -5.38 -5.12
CA THR A 150 -24.93 -5.43 -6.54
C THR A 150 -23.81 -6.03 -7.40
N TYR A 151 -22.55 -5.77 -7.04
CA TYR A 151 -21.38 -6.31 -7.74
C TYR A 151 -20.77 -7.53 -7.03
N LYS A 152 -21.29 -7.88 -5.85
CA LYS A 152 -20.73 -8.89 -4.95
C LYS A 152 -19.25 -8.65 -4.62
N ILE A 153 -18.90 -7.39 -4.34
CA ILE A 153 -17.53 -6.97 -4.03
C ILE A 153 -17.41 -6.65 -2.54
N TYR A 154 -16.34 -7.12 -1.92
CA TYR A 154 -15.77 -6.57 -0.70
C TYR A 154 -14.37 -6.03 -1.01
N ALA A 155 -14.01 -4.87 -0.45
CA ALA A 155 -12.70 -4.30 -0.65
C ALA A 155 -12.22 -3.57 0.60
N GLU A 156 -10.93 -3.68 0.89
CA GLU A 156 -10.23 -2.94 1.94
C GLU A 156 -8.77 -2.77 1.53
N HIS A 157 -8.00 -1.94 2.24
CA HIS A 157 -6.58 -1.80 1.92
C HIS A 157 -5.82 -3.11 2.18
N GLY A 158 -5.99 -3.70 3.37
CA GLY A 158 -5.45 -5.01 3.76
C GLY A 158 -4.39 -4.97 4.86
N ASN A 159 -3.93 -3.78 5.29
CA ASN A 159 -2.92 -3.61 6.33
C ASN A 159 -3.28 -4.24 7.68
N ARG A 160 -4.57 -4.37 8.01
CA ARG A 160 -4.98 -5.04 9.26
C ARG A 160 -4.60 -6.53 9.33
N PHE A 161 -4.30 -7.15 8.19
CA PHE A 161 -3.81 -8.52 8.11
C PHE A 161 -2.28 -8.61 8.13
N ASP A 162 -1.61 -7.47 8.08
CA ASP A 162 -0.17 -7.36 8.26
C ASP A 162 0.14 -7.11 9.73
N VAL A 163 0.80 -8.06 10.38
CA VAL A 163 1.19 -7.93 11.79
C VAL A 163 2.12 -6.73 12.04
N THR A 164 2.82 -6.24 11.01
CA THR A 164 3.71 -5.08 11.11
C THR A 164 3.02 -3.76 10.76
N ASN A 165 1.96 -3.78 9.94
CA ASN A 165 1.24 -2.58 9.47
C ASN A 165 -0.18 -2.44 10.03
N ASN A 166 -0.56 -3.28 11.00
CA ASN A 166 -1.86 -3.21 11.65
C ASN A 166 -1.90 -2.15 12.75
N HIS A 167 -2.72 -1.11 12.55
CA HIS A 167 -3.02 -0.11 13.56
C HIS A 167 -4.07 -0.64 14.55
N GLY A 168 -3.63 -1.12 15.71
CA GLY A 168 -4.49 -1.50 16.84
C GLY A 168 -5.17 -0.32 17.56
N GLY A 169 -5.34 0.83 16.90
CA GLY A 169 -5.78 2.10 17.50
C GLY A 169 -5.37 3.29 16.65
N LEU A 170 -5.09 4.43 17.30
CA LEU A 170 -4.55 5.65 16.66
C LEU A 170 -3.02 5.75 16.75
N ASP A 171 -2.38 4.77 17.37
CA ASP A 171 -0.93 4.71 17.57
C ASP A 171 -0.21 4.20 16.32
N GLU A 172 1.04 4.62 16.15
CA GLU A 172 1.91 4.17 15.06
C GLU A 172 2.12 2.65 15.12
N CYS A 173 2.00 1.99 13.97
CA CYS A 173 2.31 0.56 13.86
C CYS A 173 3.83 0.32 13.85
N PHE A 174 4.25 -0.93 13.95
CA PHE A 174 5.68 -1.27 13.96
C PHE A 174 6.37 -0.90 12.64
N GLY A 175 5.70 -1.10 11.50
CA GLY A 175 6.18 -0.71 10.18
C GLY A 175 6.49 0.78 10.09
N ASP A 176 5.55 1.64 10.53
CA ASP A 176 5.74 3.10 10.57
C ASP A 176 6.98 3.48 11.40
N LYS A 177 7.13 2.85 12.57
CA LYS A 177 8.27 3.08 13.46
C LYS A 177 9.59 2.65 12.81
N LEU A 178 9.60 1.52 12.09
CA LEU A 178 10.78 1.01 11.39
C LEU A 178 11.23 1.99 10.30
N VAL A 179 10.29 2.46 9.48
CA VAL A 179 10.58 3.45 8.44
C VAL A 179 11.14 4.73 9.07
N ARG A 180 10.44 5.30 10.05
CA ARG A 180 10.80 6.60 10.64
C ARG A 180 12.07 6.58 11.47
N LYS A 181 12.26 5.57 12.31
CA LYS A 181 13.36 5.52 13.29
C LYS A 181 14.58 4.73 12.81
N VAL A 182 14.45 3.88 11.79
CA VAL A 182 15.56 3.05 11.29
C VAL A 182 15.91 3.36 9.85
N LEU A 183 14.97 3.26 8.90
CA LEU A 183 15.28 3.39 7.47
C LEU A 183 15.57 4.83 7.07
N ARG A 184 14.67 5.78 7.39
CA ARG A 184 14.81 7.19 7.02
C ARG A 184 16.10 7.83 7.52
N PRO A 185 16.57 7.57 8.77
CA PRO A 185 17.88 8.06 9.19
C PRO A 185 19.02 7.60 8.28
N LEU A 186 18.98 6.40 7.70
CA LEU A 186 20.01 5.94 6.77
C LEU A 186 20.04 6.76 5.48
N GLU A 187 18.92 7.36 5.08
CA GLU A 187 18.88 8.25 3.91
C GLU A 187 19.53 9.62 4.19
N ALA A 188 19.78 9.96 5.45
CA ALA A 188 20.49 11.18 5.82
C ALA A 188 21.99 11.06 5.48
N ALA A 189 22.55 12.15 4.93
CA ALA A 189 23.94 12.20 4.48
C ALA A 189 24.94 11.90 5.62
N GLU A 190 24.63 12.32 6.84
CA GLU A 190 25.48 12.16 8.02
C GLU A 190 25.67 10.67 8.39
N LEU A 191 24.61 9.87 8.34
CA LEU A 191 24.68 8.44 8.60
C LEU A 191 25.31 7.68 7.43
N GLN A 192 25.13 8.15 6.19
CA GLN A 192 25.88 7.61 5.05
C GLN A 192 27.38 7.81 5.20
N ASP A 193 27.78 8.99 5.69
CA ASP A 193 29.18 9.31 5.94
C ASP A 193 29.77 8.52 7.12
N GLU A 194 28.96 8.16 8.12
CA GLU A 194 29.38 7.27 9.21
C GLU A 194 29.81 5.90 8.68
N TYR A 195 29.07 5.37 7.70
CA TYR A 195 29.23 3.99 7.23
C TYR A 195 30.00 3.84 5.92
N LYS A 196 30.28 4.91 5.18
CA LYS A 196 31.10 4.83 3.96
C LYS A 196 32.52 4.34 4.28
N THR A 197 33.07 3.58 3.35
CA THR A 197 34.51 3.26 3.32
C THR A 197 35.24 4.22 2.39
N ASP A 198 36.55 4.02 2.20
CA ASP A 198 37.34 4.75 1.19
C ASP A 198 36.93 4.41 -0.26
N LYS A 199 36.14 3.35 -0.46
CA LYS A 199 35.66 2.95 -1.77
C LYS A 199 34.37 3.67 -2.11
N THR A 200 34.44 4.52 -3.14
CA THR A 200 33.26 5.22 -3.65
C THR A 200 32.25 4.23 -4.24
N TRP A 201 31.02 4.26 -3.73
CA TRP A 201 29.89 3.59 -4.37
C TRP A 201 29.47 4.37 -5.62
N MET A 202 29.29 3.64 -6.73
CA MET A 202 28.73 4.19 -7.96
C MET A 202 27.37 3.56 -8.21
N PRO A 203 26.31 4.36 -8.44
CA PRO A 203 25.00 3.81 -8.76
C PRO A 203 25.08 2.96 -10.02
N PRO A 204 24.54 1.73 -10.00
CA PRO A 204 24.48 0.90 -11.19
C PRO A 204 23.55 1.52 -12.25
N ALA A 205 23.74 1.14 -13.52
CA ALA A 205 23.02 1.75 -14.66
C ALA A 205 21.50 1.59 -14.53
N GLY A 206 20.78 2.71 -14.42
CA GLY A 206 19.32 2.79 -14.24
C GLY A 206 18.84 3.09 -12.82
N TRP A 207 19.74 3.25 -11.85
CA TRP A 207 19.41 3.32 -10.42
C TRP A 207 18.48 4.51 -10.15
N PRO A 208 17.30 4.30 -9.54
CA PRO A 208 16.31 5.37 -9.36
C PRO A 208 16.58 6.21 -8.11
N GLY A 209 17.40 5.74 -7.18
CA GLY A 209 17.68 6.42 -5.92
C GLY A 209 18.67 7.57 -6.05
N LYS A 210 18.56 8.53 -5.13
CA LYS A 210 19.54 9.61 -4.97
C LYS A 210 20.84 9.13 -4.31
N ASN A 211 20.73 8.11 -3.44
CA ASN A 211 21.87 7.46 -2.79
C ASN A 211 21.60 5.96 -2.66
N MET A 212 22.53 5.23 -2.03
CA MET A 212 22.41 3.77 -1.89
C MET A 212 21.24 3.33 -0.99
N PHE A 213 20.83 4.16 -0.03
CA PHE A 213 19.75 3.82 0.92
C PHE A 213 18.38 4.40 0.56
N SER A 214 18.32 5.38 -0.34
CA SER A 214 17.08 6.06 -0.73
C SER A 214 16.12 5.22 -1.57
N VAL A 215 16.35 3.91 -1.65
CA VAL A 215 15.51 2.95 -2.37
C VAL A 215 15.07 1.81 -1.48
N LEU A 216 15.57 1.73 -0.25
CA LEU A 216 15.31 0.58 0.62
C LEU A 216 13.80 0.43 0.83
N ASP A 217 13.08 1.54 1.01
CA ASP A 217 11.64 1.50 1.22
C ASP A 217 10.84 1.08 -0.03
N ASN A 218 11.39 1.33 -1.21
CA ASN A 218 10.83 0.90 -2.50
C ASN A 218 11.36 -0.47 -2.98
N MET A 219 12.29 -1.07 -2.24
CA MET A 219 12.90 -2.34 -2.63
C MET A 219 11.97 -3.50 -2.33
N ARG A 220 11.77 -4.34 -3.34
CA ARG A 220 10.85 -5.46 -3.29
C ARG A 220 11.45 -6.71 -3.95
N PRO A 221 11.07 -7.91 -3.50
CA PRO A 221 10.46 -8.15 -2.18
C PRO A 221 11.38 -7.68 -1.04
N ARG A 222 10.84 -7.39 0.15
CA ARG A 222 11.55 -6.62 1.21
C ARG A 222 12.87 -7.27 1.64
N GLU A 223 13.02 -8.57 1.48
CA GLU A 223 14.27 -9.30 1.73
C GLU A 223 15.46 -8.86 0.88
N ASN A 224 15.21 -8.32 -0.30
CA ASN A 224 16.27 -7.83 -1.16
C ASN A 224 17.06 -6.70 -0.50
N ILE A 225 16.47 -6.01 0.50
CA ILE A 225 17.13 -4.99 1.32
C ILE A 225 18.38 -5.60 1.99
N MET A 226 18.27 -6.79 2.59
CA MET A 226 19.38 -7.42 3.29
C MET A 226 20.42 -7.98 2.32
N ASP A 227 19.98 -8.66 1.25
CA ASP A 227 20.89 -9.12 0.20
C ASP A 227 21.67 -7.94 -0.42
N PHE A 228 21.00 -6.79 -0.57
CA PHE A 228 21.61 -5.55 -1.04
C PHE A 228 22.60 -4.99 -0.04
N ILE A 229 22.23 -4.88 1.24
CA ILE A 229 23.14 -4.41 2.31
C ILE A 229 24.38 -5.31 2.41
N ASP A 230 24.19 -6.63 2.45
CA ASP A 230 25.28 -7.60 2.50
C ASP A 230 26.20 -7.46 1.28
N HIS A 231 25.63 -7.27 0.09
CA HIS A 231 26.42 -6.99 -1.11
C HIS A 231 27.24 -5.69 -0.98
N LEU A 232 26.69 -4.63 -0.40
CA LEU A 232 27.42 -3.38 -0.17
C LEU A 232 28.60 -3.59 0.80
N VAL A 233 28.41 -4.40 1.85
CA VAL A 233 29.46 -4.76 2.82
C VAL A 233 30.54 -5.62 2.18
N GLU A 234 30.16 -6.70 1.48
CA GLU A 234 31.08 -7.59 0.77
C GLU A 234 31.95 -6.84 -0.25
N LYS A 235 31.37 -5.86 -0.94
CA LYS A 235 32.09 -5.00 -1.89
C LYS A 235 32.85 -3.87 -1.22
N LYS A 236 32.81 -3.78 0.11
CA LYS A 236 33.43 -2.75 0.93
C LYS A 236 32.97 -1.36 0.54
N PHE A 237 31.72 -1.17 0.14
CA PHE A 237 31.13 0.17 -0.06
C PHE A 237 30.67 0.79 1.26
N ILE A 238 30.29 -0.06 2.22
CA ILE A 238 29.99 0.32 3.60
C ILE A 238 30.77 -0.56 4.59
N LYS A 239 30.97 -0.05 5.80
CA LYS A 239 31.71 -0.72 6.89
C LYS A 239 30.99 -1.98 7.37
N ASP A 240 31.75 -3.02 7.73
CA ASP A 240 31.22 -4.29 8.25
C ASP A 240 30.37 -4.10 9.52
N THR A 241 30.67 -3.07 10.33
CA THR A 241 29.92 -2.72 11.54
C THR A 241 28.50 -2.21 11.26
N PHE A 242 28.18 -1.85 10.00
CA PHE A 242 26.86 -1.37 9.62
C PHE A 242 25.77 -2.39 9.92
N VAL A 243 26.01 -3.66 9.59
CA VAL A 243 25.02 -4.73 9.71
C VAL A 243 24.59 -4.91 11.16
N ASP A 244 25.56 -4.95 12.08
CA ASP A 244 25.27 -5.12 13.51
C ASP A 244 24.59 -3.87 14.09
N ASN A 245 25.00 -2.67 13.68
CA ASN A 245 24.34 -1.43 14.10
C ASN A 245 22.89 -1.35 13.60
N PHE A 246 22.65 -1.71 12.34
CA PHE A 246 21.31 -1.77 11.75
C PHE A 246 20.43 -2.76 12.52
N LYS A 247 20.94 -3.97 12.78
CA LYS A 247 20.27 -5.00 13.58
C LYS A 247 19.91 -4.51 14.97
N ASN A 248 20.88 -3.90 15.67
CA ASN A 248 20.68 -3.40 17.02
C ASN A 248 19.60 -2.31 17.07
N ARG A 249 19.59 -1.37 16.09
CA ARG A 249 18.53 -0.35 16.01
C ARG A 249 17.14 -0.95 15.83
N VAL A 250 16.99 -1.98 14.99
CA VAL A 250 15.70 -2.68 14.82
C VAL A 250 15.28 -3.38 16.13
N VAL A 251 16.23 -4.03 16.81
CA VAL A 251 15.98 -4.71 18.09
C VAL A 251 15.62 -3.72 19.20
N ASP A 252 16.28 -2.58 19.26
CA ASP A 252 16.00 -1.55 20.28
C ASP A 252 14.64 -0.91 20.04
N LEU A 253 14.29 -0.60 18.79
CA LEU A 253 12.96 -0.13 18.42
C LEU A 253 11.86 -1.10 18.85
N TYR A 254 12.15 -2.39 18.74
CA TYR A 254 11.26 -3.46 19.15
C TYR A 254 11.07 -3.49 20.68
N LYS A 255 12.13 -3.28 21.48
CA LYS A 255 12.03 -3.24 22.96
C LYS A 255 11.17 -2.08 23.45
N GLU A 256 11.09 -1.00 22.67
CA GLU A 256 10.25 0.16 22.96
C GLU A 256 8.75 -0.07 22.65
N HIS A 257 8.37 -1.18 22.00
CA HIS A 257 6.98 -1.38 21.55
C HIS A 257 6.06 -1.87 22.70
N PRO A 258 4.97 -1.15 23.02
CA PRO A 258 4.23 -1.35 24.27
C PRO A 258 3.28 -2.57 24.34
N ASP A 259 3.03 -3.30 23.25
CA ASP A 259 2.00 -4.35 23.21
C ASP A 259 2.54 -5.77 23.61
N PRO A 260 2.17 -6.35 24.75
CA PRO A 260 2.70 -7.65 25.19
C PRO A 260 2.37 -8.84 24.25
N ASN A 261 1.31 -8.75 23.43
CA ASN A 261 0.91 -9.83 22.51
C ASN A 261 1.75 -9.88 21.24
N TRP A 262 2.51 -8.83 20.93
CA TRP A 262 3.46 -8.90 19.82
C TRP A 262 4.58 -9.91 20.11
N ILE A 263 4.85 -10.29 21.37
CA ILE A 263 5.80 -11.37 21.72
C ILE A 263 5.35 -12.71 21.14
N THR A 264 4.05 -12.99 21.10
CA THR A 264 3.49 -14.21 20.47
C THR A 264 3.61 -14.12 18.94
N SER A 265 3.35 -12.95 18.36
CA SER A 265 3.69 -12.64 16.96
C SER A 265 5.19 -12.79 16.71
N MET A 266 6.04 -12.47 17.70
CA MET A 266 7.50 -12.61 17.67
C MET A 266 7.99 -14.05 17.83
N ILE A 267 7.28 -14.91 18.56
CA ILE A 267 7.56 -16.34 18.63
C ILE A 267 7.18 -17.01 17.29
N ALA A 268 6.09 -16.59 16.65
CA ALA A 268 5.83 -16.90 15.24
C ALA A 268 6.89 -16.29 14.29
N HIS A 269 7.42 -15.11 14.65
CA HIS A 269 8.54 -14.40 14.02
C HIS A 269 9.92 -14.79 14.60
N LYS A 270 10.12 -15.98 15.20
CA LYS A 270 11.47 -16.53 15.41
C LYS A 270 12.25 -16.61 14.08
N LYS A 271 11.51 -16.60 12.96
CA LYS A 271 11.97 -16.43 11.57
C LYS A 271 12.46 -15.01 11.22
N PHE A 272 11.96 -13.96 11.87
CA PHE A 272 12.40 -12.56 11.71
C PHE A 272 13.66 -12.23 12.52
N LEU A 273 13.86 -12.88 13.67
CA LEU A 273 15.19 -12.89 14.31
C LEU A 273 16.21 -13.71 13.50
N ARG A 274 15.77 -14.78 12.80
CA ARG A 274 16.59 -15.48 11.79
C ARG A 274 16.78 -14.70 10.49
N PHE A 275 15.90 -13.75 10.16
CA PHE A 275 16.10 -12.75 9.10
C PHE A 275 17.31 -11.84 9.39
N LEU A 276 17.76 -11.77 10.64
CA LEU A 276 19.03 -11.13 11.04
C LEU A 276 20.19 -12.12 11.21
N ILE A 277 19.96 -13.43 11.09
CA ILE A 277 20.96 -14.49 11.33
C ILE A 277 20.87 -15.54 10.21
N THR A 278 21.58 -15.27 9.11
CA THR A 278 22.04 -16.18 8.03
C THR A 278 21.33 -17.55 7.90
N ASP A 279 20.49 -17.75 6.88
CA ASP A 279 20.40 -19.07 6.19
C ASP A 279 19.63 -19.04 4.84
N LYS A 280 20.03 -19.91 3.91
CA LYS A 280 19.44 -20.18 2.57
C LYS A 280 17.98 -20.68 2.60
N THR A 281 17.42 -20.88 3.79
CA THR A 281 16.09 -21.45 4.08
C THR A 281 14.93 -20.52 3.73
N PHE A 282 15.23 -19.25 3.42
CA PHE A 282 14.25 -18.18 3.20
C PHE A 282 13.52 -18.25 1.85
N LYS A 283 14.21 -18.57 0.74
CA LYS A 283 13.58 -18.72 -0.60
C LYS A 283 12.43 -19.74 -0.64
N ASN A 284 12.49 -20.77 0.21
CA ASN A 284 11.48 -21.83 0.25
C ASN A 284 10.29 -21.50 1.16
N GLN A 285 10.45 -20.60 2.15
CA GLN A 285 9.36 -20.21 3.06
C GLN A 285 8.67 -18.89 2.63
N LEU A 286 9.21 -18.17 1.66
CA LEU A 286 8.64 -16.93 1.10
C LEU A 286 7.37 -17.13 0.25
N LYS A 287 7.21 -18.30 -0.38
CA LYS A 287 5.90 -18.68 -0.97
C LYS A 287 4.77 -18.69 0.10
N GLU A 288 5.12 -18.75 1.39
CA GLU A 288 4.19 -18.73 2.51
C GLU A 288 3.82 -17.31 3.00
N GLY A 289 4.60 -16.27 2.70
CA GLY A 289 4.43 -14.91 3.29
C GLY A 289 3.15 -14.19 2.86
N TYR A 290 2.60 -14.55 1.69
CA TYR A 290 1.30 -14.06 1.21
C TYR A 290 0.13 -14.98 1.57
N LYS A 291 0.41 -16.18 2.14
CA LYS A 291 -0.66 -17.07 2.59
C LYS A 291 -1.57 -16.39 3.60
N PRO A 292 -1.14 -15.56 4.56
CA PRO A 292 -2.04 -14.85 5.45
C PRO A 292 -3.07 -14.01 4.71
N TYR A 293 -2.68 -13.21 3.70
CA TYR A 293 -3.66 -12.41 2.93
C TYR A 293 -4.61 -13.30 2.12
N ARG A 294 -4.10 -14.32 1.42
CA ARG A 294 -4.93 -15.25 0.63
C ARG A 294 -5.86 -16.09 1.52
N LYS A 295 -5.37 -16.51 2.69
CA LYS A 295 -6.10 -17.27 3.72
C LYS A 295 -7.15 -16.40 4.42
N ASN A 296 -6.82 -15.15 4.76
CA ASN A 296 -7.77 -14.21 5.33
C ASN A 296 -8.81 -13.80 4.28
N ALA A 297 -8.43 -13.66 3.01
CA ALA A 297 -9.37 -13.45 1.90
C ALA A 297 -10.38 -14.61 1.77
N ASN A 298 -9.95 -15.87 2.00
CA ASN A 298 -10.84 -17.03 2.04
C ASN A 298 -11.92 -16.92 3.14
N MET A 299 -11.65 -16.24 4.26
CA MET A 299 -12.64 -16.06 5.34
C MET A 299 -13.87 -15.28 4.86
N PHE A 300 -13.72 -14.33 3.93
CA PHE A 300 -14.84 -13.53 3.40
C PHE A 300 -15.80 -14.33 2.51
N VAL A 301 -15.35 -15.46 1.96
CA VAL A 301 -16.11 -16.24 0.98
C VAL A 301 -16.52 -17.63 1.49
N THR A 302 -16.18 -17.97 2.74
CA THR A 302 -16.52 -19.25 3.37
C THR A 302 -17.69 -19.10 4.36
N PRO A 303 -18.58 -20.12 4.49
CA PRO A 303 -19.72 -20.07 5.41
C PRO A 303 -19.37 -19.94 6.90
N LYS A 304 -18.16 -20.33 7.32
CA LYS A 304 -17.68 -20.24 8.71
C LYS A 304 -16.96 -18.92 9.04
N GLY A 305 -16.50 -18.17 8.02
CA GLY A 305 -15.96 -16.81 8.20
C GLY A 305 -17.04 -15.73 8.39
N LEU A 306 -18.32 -16.14 8.48
CA LEU A 306 -19.51 -15.34 8.78
C LEU A 306 -19.56 -14.77 10.21
N HIS A 307 -18.40 -14.53 10.83
CA HIS A 307 -18.30 -13.62 11.98
C HIS A 307 -18.13 -12.14 11.55
N LEU A 308 -18.10 -11.85 10.24
CA LEU A 308 -18.48 -10.54 9.72
C LEU A 308 -20.00 -10.37 9.85
N ARG A 309 -20.48 -10.11 11.06
CA ARG A 309 -21.92 -9.88 11.38
C ARG A 309 -22.55 -8.75 10.56
N ASP A 310 -21.75 -7.95 9.84
CA ASP A 310 -22.18 -6.70 9.21
C ASP A 310 -22.40 -6.77 7.69
N LEU A 311 -21.91 -7.82 7.00
CA LEU A 311 -22.18 -7.95 5.56
C LEU A 311 -23.47 -8.72 5.31
N SER A 312 -24.46 -8.04 4.72
CA SER A 312 -25.74 -8.64 4.32
C SER A 312 -25.67 -9.57 3.10
N PHE A 313 -24.47 -9.86 2.59
CA PHE A 313 -24.25 -10.70 1.41
C PHE A 313 -22.87 -11.36 1.41
N LYS A 314 -22.75 -12.48 0.69
CA LYS A 314 -21.48 -13.13 0.39
C LYS A 314 -20.82 -12.49 -0.85
N PRO A 315 -19.57 -11.99 -0.77
CA PRO A 315 -18.84 -11.47 -1.92
C PRO A 315 -18.37 -12.60 -2.86
N ASP A 316 -18.33 -12.28 -4.16
CA ASP A 316 -17.66 -13.06 -5.20
C ASP A 316 -16.24 -12.53 -5.46
N TYR A 317 -15.98 -11.27 -5.11
CA TYR A 317 -14.70 -10.60 -5.29
C TYR A 317 -14.23 -9.96 -3.99
N VAL A 318 -12.98 -10.23 -3.61
CA VAL A 318 -12.26 -9.55 -2.53
C VAL A 318 -11.10 -8.76 -3.16
N VAL A 319 -11.09 -7.45 -2.97
CA VAL A 319 -10.08 -6.55 -3.57
C VAL A 319 -9.22 -5.92 -2.47
N MET A 320 -7.90 -5.94 -2.63
CA MET A 320 -6.92 -5.34 -1.71
C MET A 320 -5.86 -4.50 -2.43
N GLY A 321 -5.14 -3.65 -1.70
CA GLY A 321 -4.08 -2.78 -2.22
C GLY A 321 -2.69 -3.00 -1.60
N HIS A 322 -2.67 -3.36 -0.32
CA HIS A 322 -1.52 -3.25 0.59
C HIS A 322 -0.21 -3.98 0.22
N THR A 323 -0.22 -4.99 -0.67
CA THR A 323 1.01 -5.80 -0.87
C THR A 323 2.01 -5.16 -1.83
N HIS A 324 1.63 -4.09 -2.52
CA HIS A 324 2.37 -3.48 -3.63
C HIS A 324 2.67 -4.41 -4.82
N PHE A 325 2.08 -5.61 -4.87
CA PHE A 325 2.19 -6.53 -6.00
C PHE A 325 0.83 -6.83 -6.61
N LEU A 326 0.79 -6.94 -7.93
CA LEU A 326 -0.38 -7.46 -8.62
C LEU A 326 -0.51 -8.94 -8.29
N ASP A 327 -1.67 -9.33 -7.75
CA ASP A 327 -1.98 -10.72 -7.47
C ASP A 327 -3.41 -11.04 -7.84
N LYS A 328 -3.63 -12.27 -8.29
CA LYS A 328 -4.95 -12.82 -8.55
C LYS A 328 -4.96 -14.27 -8.12
N TYR A 329 -5.88 -14.57 -7.23
CA TYR A 329 -5.98 -15.88 -6.62
C TYR A 329 -7.44 -16.32 -6.49
N LYS A 330 -7.71 -17.61 -6.65
CA LYS A 330 -9.07 -18.16 -6.50
C LYS A 330 -9.35 -18.41 -5.03
N ILE A 331 -10.47 -17.90 -4.51
CA ILE A 331 -10.87 -18.07 -3.12
C ILE A 331 -12.21 -18.81 -3.04
N GLY A 332 -12.25 -19.90 -2.27
CA GLY A 332 -13.40 -20.82 -2.23
C GLY A 332 -13.76 -21.42 -3.60
N LYS A 333 -15.04 -21.78 -3.80
CA LYS A 333 -15.49 -22.46 -5.02
C LYS A 333 -15.47 -21.58 -6.26
N GLU A 334 -15.90 -20.32 -6.15
CA GLU A 334 -16.11 -19.41 -7.29
C GLU A 334 -15.60 -17.99 -7.03
N GLY A 335 -15.07 -17.70 -5.84
CA GLY A 335 -14.63 -16.36 -5.47
C GLY A 335 -13.25 -16.03 -6.01
N LEU A 336 -12.95 -14.74 -6.09
CA LEU A 336 -11.66 -14.22 -6.55
C LEU A 336 -11.09 -13.18 -5.58
N TYR A 337 -9.83 -13.37 -5.21
CA TYR A 337 -8.98 -12.37 -4.59
C TYR A 337 -8.22 -11.62 -5.67
N LEU A 338 -8.18 -10.29 -5.57
CA LEU A 338 -7.45 -9.39 -6.45
C LEU A 338 -6.65 -8.39 -5.62
N ASN A 339 -5.34 -8.30 -5.86
CA ASN A 339 -4.50 -7.23 -5.31
C ASN A 339 -4.13 -6.23 -6.41
N LEU A 340 -4.31 -4.93 -6.13
CA LEU A 340 -4.15 -3.84 -7.09
C LEU A 340 -2.70 -3.40 -7.30
N SER A 341 -1.75 -3.90 -6.51
CA SER A 341 -0.37 -3.40 -6.50
C SER A 341 -0.32 -1.92 -6.13
N SER A 342 0.81 -1.29 -6.40
CA SER A 342 1.07 0.08 -6.04
C SER A 342 1.50 0.94 -7.22
N TRP A 343 1.37 2.26 -7.05
CA TRP A 343 1.94 3.28 -7.93
C TRP A 343 3.36 3.69 -7.51
N LEU A 344 3.91 3.10 -6.46
CA LEU A 344 5.32 3.21 -6.10
C LEU A 344 6.22 2.65 -7.20
N ASP A 345 7.40 3.25 -7.39
CA ASP A 345 8.43 2.70 -8.27
C ASP A 345 9.02 1.47 -7.57
N THR A 346 8.51 0.29 -7.89
CA THR A 346 8.91 -0.94 -7.20
C THR A 346 10.26 -1.42 -7.73
N ILE A 347 11.25 -1.57 -6.86
CA ILE A 347 12.63 -1.88 -7.26
C ILE A 347 12.94 -3.34 -6.93
N CYS A 348 13.05 -4.15 -7.97
CA CYS A 348 13.48 -5.54 -7.86
C CYS A 348 14.99 -5.63 -8.05
N VAL A 349 15.73 -5.95 -6.99
CA VAL A 349 17.18 -6.16 -7.05
C VAL A 349 17.48 -7.64 -7.29
N LYS A 350 18.34 -7.92 -8.26
CA LYS A 350 18.82 -9.25 -8.63
C LYS A 350 20.34 -9.31 -8.48
N ILE A 351 20.82 -10.10 -7.53
CA ILE A 351 22.26 -10.29 -7.28
C ILE A 351 22.68 -11.67 -7.77
N LYS A 352 23.65 -11.73 -8.70
CA LYS A 352 24.18 -12.99 -9.26
C LYS A 352 25.68 -12.89 -9.52
N LYS A 353 26.48 -13.78 -8.90
CA LYS A 353 27.94 -13.90 -9.12
C LYS A 353 28.64 -12.52 -9.13
N ASP A 354 28.51 -11.77 -8.03
CA ASP A 354 29.09 -10.43 -7.85
C ASP A 354 28.52 -9.30 -8.70
N LYS A 355 27.53 -9.57 -9.55
CA LYS A 355 26.83 -8.56 -10.33
C LYS A 355 25.48 -8.26 -9.71
N MET A 356 25.22 -6.99 -9.48
CA MET A 356 23.92 -6.47 -9.11
C MET A 356 23.25 -5.91 -10.36
N ALA A 357 22.05 -6.39 -10.63
CA ALA A 357 21.12 -5.81 -11.59
C ALA A 357 19.85 -5.41 -10.84
N PHE A 358 19.08 -4.49 -11.40
CA PHE A 358 17.78 -4.15 -10.83
C PHE A 358 16.80 -3.80 -11.95
N GLU A 359 15.54 -3.99 -11.65
CA GLU A 359 14.40 -3.68 -12.50
C GLU A 359 13.49 -2.74 -11.71
N VAL A 360 13.14 -1.61 -12.31
CA VAL A 360 12.21 -0.65 -11.72
C VAL A 360 10.87 -0.82 -12.42
N ASP A 361 9.86 -1.24 -11.66
CA ASP A 361 8.49 -1.35 -12.13
C ASP A 361 7.73 -0.05 -11.84
N LYS A 362 7.29 0.64 -12.89
CA LYS A 362 6.64 1.96 -12.83
C LYS A 362 5.17 1.87 -13.19
N ASN A 363 4.48 0.91 -12.60
CA ASN A 363 3.07 0.69 -12.91
C ASN A 363 2.19 1.78 -12.27
N CYS A 364 1.10 2.10 -12.95
CA CYS A 364 0.00 2.92 -12.44
C CYS A 364 -1.31 2.13 -12.61
N PRO A 365 -1.46 1.00 -11.88
CA PRO A 365 -2.55 0.07 -12.09
C PRO A 365 -3.87 0.64 -11.60
N PHE A 366 -4.95 0.27 -12.29
CA PHE A 366 -6.32 0.48 -11.82
C PHE A 366 -7.25 -0.60 -12.35
N LEU A 367 -8.23 -0.98 -11.53
CA LEU A 367 -9.18 -2.05 -11.81
C LEU A 367 -10.56 -1.50 -12.06
N VAL A 368 -11.19 -1.88 -13.17
CA VAL A 368 -12.56 -1.45 -13.50
C VAL A 368 -13.49 -2.65 -13.45
N PHE A 369 -14.53 -2.56 -12.63
CA PHE A 369 -15.67 -3.47 -12.64
C PHE A 369 -16.85 -2.86 -13.39
N SER A 370 -17.42 -3.65 -14.29
CA SER A 370 -18.59 -3.30 -15.07
C SER A 370 -19.67 -4.38 -14.94
N LYS A 371 -20.94 -4.04 -15.19
CA LYS A 371 -22.05 -4.98 -15.03
C LYS A 371 -23.00 -4.86 -16.21
N LYS A 372 -23.08 -5.93 -17.01
CA LYS A 372 -23.95 -6.03 -18.17
C LYS A 372 -24.74 -7.33 -18.13
N ASN A 373 -26.06 -7.26 -18.30
CA ASN A 373 -26.96 -8.42 -18.29
C ASN A 373 -26.79 -9.30 -17.04
N ASN A 374 -26.76 -8.68 -15.85
CA ASN A 374 -26.49 -9.32 -14.55
C ASN A 374 -25.13 -10.02 -14.41
N ARG A 375 -24.24 -9.94 -15.39
CA ARG A 375 -22.88 -10.46 -15.29
C ARG A 375 -21.91 -9.34 -14.93
N VAL A 376 -21.16 -9.55 -13.86
CA VAL A 376 -20.05 -8.67 -13.46
C VAL A 376 -18.82 -9.06 -14.28
N LYS A 377 -18.12 -8.05 -14.81
CA LYS A 377 -16.83 -8.21 -15.49
C LYS A 377 -15.83 -7.29 -14.80
N TYR A 378 -14.57 -7.70 -14.81
CA TYR A 378 -13.47 -6.85 -14.35
C TYR A 378 -12.37 -6.78 -15.41
N GLN A 379 -11.68 -5.65 -15.50
CA GLN A 379 -10.50 -5.45 -16.34
C GLN A 379 -9.46 -4.63 -15.58
N LEU A 380 -8.22 -5.08 -15.61
CA LEU A 380 -7.07 -4.39 -15.04
C LEU A 380 -6.36 -3.60 -16.15
N TYR A 381 -6.05 -2.36 -15.86
CA TYR A 381 -5.38 -1.43 -16.76
C TYR A 381 -4.13 -0.88 -16.08
N ASN A 382 -3.20 -0.39 -16.88
CA ASN A 382 -2.01 0.32 -16.42
C ASN A 382 -1.93 1.65 -17.16
N SER A 383 -1.83 2.80 -16.47
CA SER A 383 -1.61 4.13 -17.07
C SER A 383 -2.71 4.71 -17.99
N SER A 384 -3.57 3.89 -18.62
CA SER A 384 -4.72 4.32 -19.45
C SER A 384 -5.69 3.18 -19.76
N LEU A 385 -6.90 3.49 -20.25
CA LEU A 385 -7.87 2.48 -20.69
C LEU A 385 -7.43 1.70 -21.96
N GLN A 386 -6.40 2.18 -22.66
CA GLN A 386 -5.87 1.51 -23.85
C GLN A 386 -4.86 0.41 -23.48
N HIS A 387 -4.27 0.49 -22.29
CA HIS A 387 -3.18 -0.36 -21.82
C HIS A 387 -3.71 -1.40 -20.83
N LYS A 388 -4.38 -2.42 -21.36
CA LYS A 388 -4.84 -3.57 -20.56
C LYS A 388 -3.66 -4.43 -20.16
N ILE A 389 -3.61 -4.81 -18.89
CA ILE A 389 -2.63 -5.76 -18.39
C ILE A 389 -3.33 -7.02 -17.88
N LYS A 390 -2.60 -8.13 -17.90
CA LYS A 390 -3.07 -9.39 -17.30
C LYS A 390 -2.56 -9.44 -15.86
N PHE A 391 -3.40 -9.92 -14.96
CA PHE A 391 -2.90 -10.33 -13.65
C PHE A 391 -1.86 -11.45 -13.86
N PRO A 392 -0.72 -11.41 -13.15
CA PRO A 392 0.11 -12.60 -13.03
C PRO A 392 -0.75 -13.68 -12.36
N VAL A 393 -0.90 -14.84 -13.01
CA VAL A 393 -1.73 -15.91 -12.46
C VAL A 393 -0.89 -16.70 -11.48
N THR A 394 -1.26 -16.69 -10.20
CA THR A 394 -0.66 -17.57 -9.19
C THR A 394 -1.55 -18.82 -9.10
N GLU A 395 -1.29 -19.78 -9.99
CA GLU A 395 -2.24 -20.87 -10.33
C GLU A 395 -2.43 -21.97 -9.30
N GLU A 396 -1.67 -22.03 -8.21
CA GLU A 396 -1.81 -23.13 -7.24
C GLU A 396 -2.65 -22.68 -6.05
N PRO A 397 -3.88 -23.22 -5.87
CA PRO A 397 -4.57 -23.12 -4.60
C PRO A 397 -3.63 -23.65 -3.51
N VAL A 398 -3.42 -22.87 -2.45
CA VAL A 398 -2.84 -23.39 -1.23
C VAL A 398 -3.80 -24.46 -0.74
N GLU A 399 -3.38 -25.73 -0.75
CA GLU A 399 -4.15 -26.82 -0.15
C GLU A 399 -4.53 -26.40 1.29
N ASP A 400 -5.83 -26.48 1.60
CA ASP A 400 -6.37 -26.23 2.93
C ASP A 400 -5.84 -27.32 3.86
N ASP A 401 -4.67 -27.10 4.47
CA ASP A 401 -4.41 -27.68 5.78
C ASP A 401 -5.32 -26.93 6.75
N ASP A 402 -6.40 -27.59 7.18
CA ASP A 402 -7.41 -27.05 8.10
C ASP A 402 -6.72 -26.38 9.29
N PRO A 403 -6.70 -25.04 9.34
CA PRO A 403 -5.95 -24.32 10.36
C PRO A 403 -6.76 -24.19 11.66
N TYR A 404 -7.91 -24.87 11.76
CA TYR A 404 -8.81 -24.86 12.91
C TYR A 404 -8.90 -26.22 13.61
N ASP A 405 -7.97 -27.15 13.36
CA ASP A 405 -7.60 -28.12 14.41
C ASP A 405 -6.73 -27.41 15.47
N VAL A 406 -7.29 -26.36 16.06
CA VAL A 406 -6.73 -25.68 17.22
C VAL A 406 -7.87 -25.51 18.22
N THR A 407 -7.85 -26.40 19.21
CA THR A 407 -8.57 -26.30 20.48
C THR A 407 -8.06 -25.13 21.34
N ASP A 408 -7.66 -23.99 20.75
CA ASP A 408 -6.99 -22.88 21.44
C ASP A 408 -7.91 -21.64 21.54
N PRO A 409 -8.29 -21.22 22.76
CA PRO A 409 -9.39 -20.27 23.00
C PRO A 409 -8.92 -18.81 22.99
N LEU A 410 -8.32 -18.35 21.88
CA LEU A 410 -7.81 -16.96 21.80
C LEU A 410 -8.78 -15.94 21.19
N PHE A 411 -10.04 -16.32 20.95
CA PHE A 411 -11.10 -15.37 20.59
C PHE A 411 -12.41 -15.70 21.31
N THR A 412 -12.49 -15.30 22.58
CA THR A 412 -13.75 -15.04 23.30
C THR A 412 -13.74 -13.64 23.86
#